data_AF-A0A0D0AM85-F1
#
_entry.id   AF-A0A0D0AM85-F1
#
_cell.length_a   1.000
_cell.length_b   1.000
_cell.length_c   1.000
_cell.angle_alpha   90.00
_cell.angle_beta   90.00
_cell.angle_gamma   90.00
#
_symmetry.space_group_name_H-M   'P 1'
#
loop_
_entity.id
_entity.type
_entity.pdbx_description
1 polymer ?
#
loop_
_entity_poly.entity_id
_entity_poly.type
_entity_poly.pdbx_seq_one_letter_code
_entity_poly.pdbx_strand_id
1 'polypeptide(L)'
;MDEVDNDDGFVDEVELLDEGERVALNKEIQPVKLALVKVCKLAYKIIHSTTIVLPAWYGIQRDLSEPQTLMPRDVATRWNSTFDMLDYALEHREAVDAVTQRQT
;
A
#
# COMPACT_ATOMS: atom_id res chain seq x y z
N MET A 1 -10.93 -9.06 -36.27
CA MET A 1 -11.32 -9.80 -35.06
C MET A 1 -10.00 -10.05 -34.40
N ASP A 2 -9.61 -9.12 -33.54
CA ASP A 2 -8.25 -9.06 -33.01
C ASP A 2 -8.25 -9.92 -31.75
N GLU A 3 -7.66 -11.10 -31.84
CA GLU A 3 -7.35 -11.93 -30.68
C GLU A 3 -6.32 -11.16 -29.85
N VAL A 4 -6.76 -10.66 -28.69
CA VAL A 4 -5.85 -10.20 -27.64
C VAL A 4 -5.15 -11.44 -27.09
N ASP A 5 -3.96 -11.70 -27.63
CA ASP A 5 -2.95 -12.57 -27.05
C ASP A 5 -2.52 -11.97 -25.70
N ASN A 6 -3.30 -12.30 -24.67
CA ASN A 6 -3.04 -11.94 -23.28
C ASN A 6 -2.36 -13.12 -22.55
N ASP A 7 -1.66 -13.99 -23.28
CA ASP A 7 -0.85 -15.02 -22.68
C ASP A 7 0.59 -14.48 -22.52
N ASP A 8 0.80 -13.67 -21.50
CA ASP A 8 2.14 -13.23 -21.11
C ASP A 8 3.04 -14.41 -20.63
N GLY A 9 2.56 -15.66 -20.70
CA GLY A 9 3.29 -16.87 -20.34
C GLY A 9 3.62 -16.99 -18.85
N PHE A 10 3.11 -16.07 -18.03
CA PHE A 10 3.25 -16.11 -16.58
C PHE A 10 2.27 -17.14 -16.01
N VAL A 11 2.83 -18.16 -15.37
CA VAL A 11 2.07 -19.17 -14.64
C VAL A 11 1.76 -18.63 -13.25
N ASP A 12 0.48 -18.61 -12.86
CA ASP A 12 0.13 -18.38 -11.46
C ASP A 12 0.51 -19.61 -10.63
N GLU A 13 1.68 -19.57 -10.00
CA GLU A 13 2.20 -20.65 -9.16
C GLU A 13 1.25 -21.01 -8.01
N VAL A 14 0.38 -20.08 -7.59
CA VAL A 14 -0.61 -20.32 -6.53
C VAL A 14 -1.76 -21.19 -7.04
N GLU A 15 -2.07 -21.17 -8.34
CA GLU A 15 -3.06 -22.07 -8.94
C GLU A 15 -2.56 -23.51 -9.07
N LEU A 16 -1.24 -23.72 -9.05
CA LEU A 16 -0.62 -25.04 -9.08
C LEU A 16 -0.57 -25.72 -7.70
N LEU A 17 -0.78 -24.97 -6.61
CA LEU A 17 -0.82 -25.51 -5.26
C LEU A 17 -2.07 -26.36 -5.04
N ASP A 18 -1.94 -27.38 -4.20
CA ASP A 18 -3.12 -28.11 -3.75
C ASP A 18 -4.05 -27.23 -2.90
N GLU A 19 -5.30 -27.66 -2.72
CA GLU A 19 -6.28 -26.85 -1.98
C GLU A 19 -5.87 -26.59 -0.52
N GLY A 20 -5.22 -27.55 0.12
CA GLY A 20 -4.70 -27.41 1.49
C GLY A 20 -3.53 -26.44 1.56
N GLU A 21 -2.56 -26.55 0.66
CA GLU A 21 -1.41 -25.66 0.53
C GLU A 21 -1.84 -24.22 0.23
N ARG A 22 -2.77 -24.05 -0.71
CA ARG A 22 -3.31 -22.73 -1.07
C ARG A 22 -4.05 -22.07 0.10
N VAL A 23 -4.80 -22.83 0.89
CA VAL A 23 -5.47 -22.33 2.09
C VAL A 23 -4.46 -21.95 3.17
N ALA A 24 -3.44 -22.79 3.40
CA ALA A 24 -2.37 -22.50 4.36
C ALA A 24 -1.61 -21.22 3.98
N LEU A 25 -1.17 -21.11 2.73
CA LEU A 25 -0.50 -19.92 2.21
C LEU A 25 -1.38 -18.67 2.36
N ASN A 26 -2.66 -18.75 1.95
CA ASN A 26 -3.56 -17.62 2.06
C ASN A 26 -3.72 -17.16 3.51
N LYS A 27 -3.78 -18.09 4.47
CA LYS A 27 -3.85 -17.79 5.90
C LYS A 27 -2.59 -17.09 6.40
N GLU A 28 -1.42 -17.51 5.96
CA GLU A 28 -0.14 -16.91 6.35
C GLU A 28 0.05 -15.50 5.77
N ILE A 29 -0.39 -15.25 4.53
CA ILE A 29 -0.23 -13.94 3.87
C ILE A 29 -1.39 -12.97 4.15
N GLN A 30 -2.51 -13.41 4.74
CA GLN A 30 -3.61 -12.53 5.16
C GLN A 30 -3.14 -11.25 5.87
N PRO A 31 -2.28 -11.29 6.90
CA PRO A 31 -1.83 -10.09 7.59
C PRO A 31 -1.11 -9.11 6.66
N VAL A 32 -0.30 -9.61 5.72
CA VAL A 32 0.42 -8.79 4.74
C VAL A 32 -0.55 -8.13 3.77
N LYS A 33 -1.51 -8.90 3.23
CA LYS A 33 -2.58 -8.36 2.37
C LYS A 33 -3.40 -7.28 3.08
N LEU A 34 -3.72 -7.49 4.36
CA LEU A 34 -4.47 -6.51 5.15
C LEU A 34 -3.66 -5.24 5.41
N ALA A 35 -2.37 -5.37 5.75
CA ALA A 35 -1.48 -4.24 5.94
C ALA A 35 -1.38 -3.40 4.67
N LEU A 36 -1.21 -4.05 3.51
CA LEU A 36 -1.17 -3.38 2.20
C LEU A 36 -2.43 -2.54 1.95
N VAL A 37 -3.61 -3.13 2.13
CA VAL A 37 -4.89 -2.42 1.95
C VAL A 37 -5.00 -1.23 2.90
N LYS A 38 -4.51 -1.32 4.14
CA LYS A 38 -4.51 -0.21 5.09
C LYS A 38 -3.58 0.91 4.66
N VAL A 39 -2.37 0.60 4.17
CA VAL A 39 -1.41 1.60 3.67
C VAL A 39 -1.96 2.30 2.43
N CYS A 40 -2.54 1.57 1.47
CA CYS A 40 -3.19 2.19 0.30
C CYS A 40 -4.31 3.16 0.71
N LYS A 41 -5.15 2.77 1.67
CA LYS A 41 -6.22 3.62 2.21
C LYS A 41 -5.68 4.86 2.91
N LEU A 42 -4.57 4.73 3.63
CA LEU A 42 -3.91 5.86 4.28
C LEU A 42 -3.38 6.85 3.24
N ALA A 43 -2.62 6.39 2.24
CA ALA A 43 -2.11 7.22 1.15
C ALA A 43 -3.25 8.00 0.46
N TYR A 44 -4.35 7.31 0.14
CA TYR A 44 -5.55 7.93 -0.42
C TYR A 44 -6.12 9.02 0.50
N LYS A 45 -6.27 8.74 1.80
CA LYS A 45 -6.80 9.71 2.77
C LYS A 45 -5.88 10.93 2.93
N ILE A 46 -4.56 10.74 2.96
CA ILE A 46 -3.60 11.85 3.07
C ILE A 46 -3.76 12.81 1.87
N ILE A 47 -3.89 12.26 0.65
CA ILE A 47 -4.04 13.08 -0.56
C ILE A 47 -5.40 13.77 -0.62
N HIS A 48 -6.47 13.07 -0.24
CA HIS A 48 -7.85 13.55 -0.49
C HIS A 48 -8.51 14.23 0.71
N SER A 49 -8.03 14.04 1.95
CA SER A 49 -8.53 14.73 3.14
C SER A 49 -7.65 15.95 3.46
N THR A 50 -7.75 16.95 2.59
CA THR A 50 -6.92 18.16 2.61
C THR A 50 -7.11 19.04 3.85
N THR A 51 -8.21 18.87 4.57
CA THR A 51 -8.57 19.70 5.73
C THR A 51 -8.27 19.06 7.08
N ILE A 52 -8.11 17.73 7.15
CA ILE A 52 -7.96 17.00 8.41
C ILE A 52 -6.69 16.16 8.40
N VAL A 53 -6.58 15.21 7.48
CA VAL A 53 -5.47 14.26 7.48
C VAL A 53 -4.21 14.92 6.94
N LEU A 54 -4.31 15.71 5.87
CA LEU A 54 -3.13 16.35 5.27
C LEU A 54 -2.43 17.34 6.23
N PRO A 55 -3.13 18.24 6.94
CA PRO A 55 -2.48 19.11 7.93
C PRO A 55 -1.89 18.33 9.09
N ALA A 56 -2.57 17.26 9.55
CA ALA A 56 -2.04 16.39 10.60
C ALA A 56 -0.75 15.68 10.16
N TRP A 57 -0.71 15.19 8.92
CA TRP A 57 0.46 14.56 8.31
C TRP A 57 1.67 15.52 8.25
N TYR A 58 1.48 16.73 7.71
CA TYR A 58 2.56 17.73 7.70
C TYR A 58 2.98 18.18 9.10
N GLY A 59 2.04 18.23 10.06
CA GLY A 59 2.35 18.48 11.46
C GLY A 59 3.30 17.42 12.04
N ILE A 60 3.00 16.14 11.80
CA ILE A 60 3.85 15.02 12.24
C ILE A 60 5.23 15.10 11.59
N GLN A 61 5.31 15.29 10.27
CA GLN A 61 6.60 15.39 9.58
C GLN A 61 7.45 16.53 10.14
N ARG A 62 6.83 17.69 10.44
CA ARG A 62 7.52 18.79 11.10
C ARG A 62 8.01 18.42 12.50
N ASP A 63 7.17 17.75 13.29
CA ASP A 63 7.53 17.33 14.65
C ASP A 63 8.70 16.32 14.64
N LEU A 64 8.79 15.48 13.60
CA LEU A 64 9.87 14.52 13.36
C LEU A 64 11.09 15.11 12.64
N SER A 65 11.06 16.40 12.29
CA SER A 65 12.10 17.06 11.48
C SER A 65 12.33 16.41 10.09
N GLU A 66 11.30 15.75 9.56
CA GLU A 66 11.31 15.16 8.22
C GLU A 66 10.86 16.17 7.14
N PRO A 67 11.29 15.99 5.89
CA PRO A 67 10.80 16.78 4.77
C PRO A 67 9.29 16.63 4.60
N GLN A 68 8.61 17.77 4.41
CA GLN A 68 7.17 17.77 4.10
C GLN A 68 6.93 17.18 2.71
N THR A 69 6.45 15.95 2.68
CA THR A 69 6.23 15.17 1.45
C THR A 69 4.92 14.41 1.53
N LEU A 70 4.31 14.16 0.38
CA LEU A 70 3.10 13.34 0.29
C LEU A 70 3.48 11.87 0.10
N MET A 71 2.75 10.98 0.77
CA MET A 71 2.83 9.55 0.48
C MET A 71 2.35 9.30 -0.96
N PRO A 72 3.15 8.62 -1.79
CA PRO A 72 2.71 8.15 -3.10
C PRO A 72 1.46 7.28 -2.94
N ARG A 73 0.50 7.41 -3.85
CA ARG A 73 -0.64 6.48 -3.89
C ARG A 73 -0.37 5.36 -4.87
N ASP A 74 -0.98 4.22 -4.57
CA ASP A 74 -1.13 3.13 -5.52
C ASP A 74 -1.98 3.57 -6.73
N VAL A 75 -1.51 3.29 -7.94
CA VAL A 75 -2.12 3.70 -9.22
C VAL A 75 -2.12 2.54 -10.21
N ALA A 76 -3.30 2.08 -10.59
CA ALA A 76 -3.48 0.93 -11.49
C ALA A 76 -2.75 1.03 -12.84
N THR A 77 -2.49 2.25 -13.33
CA THR A 77 -1.77 2.46 -14.61
C THR A 77 -0.25 2.53 -14.47
N ARG A 78 0.31 2.35 -13.27
CA ARG A 78 1.75 2.42 -13.00
C ARG A 78 2.23 1.13 -12.34
N TRP A 79 3.03 0.37 -13.08
CA TRP A 79 3.52 -0.97 -12.70
C TRP A 79 4.15 -1.05 -11.29
N ASN A 80 4.94 -0.05 -10.87
CA ASN A 80 5.63 -0.08 -9.58
C ASN A 80 4.96 0.76 -8.48
N SER A 81 3.76 1.30 -8.70
CA SER A 81 3.17 2.26 -7.75
C SER A 81 2.89 1.69 -6.36
N THR A 82 2.50 0.40 -6.27
CA THR A 82 2.35 -0.29 -4.99
C THR A 82 3.69 -0.43 -4.27
N PHE A 83 4.76 -0.75 -5.00
CA PHE A 83 6.11 -0.88 -4.46
C PHE A 83 6.64 0.47 -3.96
N ASP A 84 6.57 1.50 -4.80
CA ASP A 84 7.02 2.87 -4.45
C ASP A 84 6.29 3.42 -3.22
N MET A 85 4.98 3.13 -3.11
CA MET A 85 4.19 3.50 -1.92
C MET A 85 4.66 2.76 -0.66
N LEU A 86 4.95 1.46 -0.76
CA LEU A 86 5.43 0.67 0.38
C LEU A 86 6.82 1.11 0.82
N ASP A 87 7.72 1.34 -0.13
CA ASP A 87 9.08 1.81 0.12
C ASP A 87 9.04 3.13 0.90
N TYR A 88 8.28 4.10 0.39
CA TYR A 88 8.05 5.37 1.08
C TYR A 88 7.43 5.20 2.47
N ALA A 89 6.43 4.32 2.63
CA ALA A 89 5.77 4.08 3.91
C ALA A 89 6.70 3.45 4.95
N LEU A 90 7.68 2.65 4.51
CA LEU A 90 8.71 2.08 5.38
C LEU A 90 9.78 3.10 5.75
N GLU A 91 10.18 3.96 4.81
CA GLU A 91 11.08 5.09 5.09
C GLU A 91 10.48 6.06 6.12
N HIS A 92 9.19 6.35 6.01
CA HIS A 92 8.45 7.28 6.87
C HIS A 92 7.62 6.55 7.94
N ARG A 93 8.09 5.39 8.40
CA ARG A 93 7.33 4.52 9.30
C ARG A 93 6.89 5.22 10.58
N GLU A 94 7.74 6.04 11.17
CA GLU A 94 7.40 6.79 12.39
C GLU A 94 6.23 7.75 12.15
N ALA A 95 6.22 8.45 11.00
CA ALA A 95 5.11 9.31 10.62
C ALA A 95 3.82 8.51 10.35
N VAL A 96 3.93 7.34 9.71
CA VAL A 96 2.81 6.41 9.46
C VAL A 96 2.21 5.90 10.78
N ASP A 97 3.04 5.50 11.73
CA ASP A 97 2.61 5.03 13.03
C ASP A 97 1.94 6.18 13.82
N ALA A 98 2.52 7.38 13.80
CA ALA A 98 1.95 8.54 14.48
C ALA A 98 0.59 8.97 13.89
N VAL A 99 0.42 8.99 12.56
CA VAL A 99 -0.84 9.42 11.94
C VAL A 99 -1.96 8.40 12.13
N THR A 100 -1.62 7.12 12.21
CA THR A 100 -2.60 6.05 12.46
C THR A 100 -2.99 5.96 13.94
N GLN A 101 -2.08 6.27 14.87
CA GLN A 101 -2.38 6.38 16.30
C GLN A 101 -3.25 7.60 16.63
N ARG A 102 -3.06 8.75 15.96
CA ARG A 102 -3.87 9.97 16.17
C ARG A 102 -5.33 9.87 15.68
N GLN A 103 -5.70 8.81 14.95
CA GLN A 103 -7.06 8.60 14.41
C GLN A 103 -7.86 7.51 15.16
N THR A 104 -7.39 7.02 16.31
CA THR A 104 -8.14 6.12 17.21
C THR A 104 -8.50 6.85 18.49
#